data_AF-A0A935WXX0-F1
#
_entry.id   AF-A0A935WXX0-F1
#
_cell.length_a   1.000
_cell.length_b   1.000
_cell.length_c   1.000
_cell.angle_alpha   90.00
_cell.angle_beta   90.00
_cell.angle_gamma   90.00
#
_symmetry.space_group_name_H-M   'P 1'
#
loop_
_entity.id
_entity.type
_entity.pdbx_description
1 polymer ?
#
loop_
_entity_poly.entity_id
_entity_poly.type
_entity_poly.pdbx_seq_one_letter_code
_entity_poly.pdbx_strand_id
1 'polypeptide(L)'
;MNTCRKTRTSLRPLAGFVLLCMGTAAYIPAARAEDEPEKVRIARIEASLDQSAKRVLDACGAKVTVTIDWKSFPAEDVKKYAVDSFCSTPLEVLVGLCRGSNTKAYIKKSISKYTCHFGGEGKRSLSIDKKNGIQMTVDFKATNYDEWARKAMVETL
;
A
#
# COMPACT_ATOMS: atom_id res chain seq x y z
N MET A 1 -2.12 -25.56 20.62
CA MET A 1 -2.19 -26.15 21.97
C MET A 1 -0.81 -26.64 22.34
N ASN A 2 -0.28 -26.13 23.44
CA ASN A 2 1.11 -26.18 23.85
C ASN A 2 1.49 -27.53 24.49
N THR A 3 2.67 -28.06 24.17
CA THR A 3 3.34 -29.05 25.02
C THR A 3 4.75 -28.56 25.36
N CYS A 4 4.83 -27.81 26.46
CA CYS A 4 6.08 -27.38 27.08
C CYS A 4 6.57 -28.52 28.00
N ARG A 5 7.70 -29.16 27.63
CA ARG A 5 8.27 -30.29 28.36
C ARG A 5 9.17 -29.76 29.48
N LYS A 6 8.71 -29.97 30.72
CA LYS A 6 9.39 -29.79 32.01
C LYS A 6 10.70 -30.60 32.06
N THR A 7 11.84 -29.95 32.32
CA THR A 7 13.06 -30.63 32.77
C THR A 7 13.35 -30.26 34.23
N ARG A 8 13.54 -31.31 35.04
CA ARG A 8 13.70 -31.35 36.51
C ARG A 8 14.95 -30.55 36.92
N THR A 9 14.85 -29.61 37.86
CA THR A 9 15.04 -29.79 39.32
C THR A 9 16.32 -30.57 39.68
N SER A 10 17.37 -29.85 40.04
CA SER A 10 18.37 -30.31 41.02
C SER A 10 18.82 -29.10 41.84
N LEU A 11 18.24 -28.99 43.03
CA LEU A 11 18.56 -28.02 44.07
C LEU A 11 19.77 -28.54 44.86
N ARG A 12 20.79 -27.71 45.06
CA ARG A 12 21.58 -27.69 46.31
C ARG A 12 22.12 -26.27 46.55
N PRO A 13 21.94 -25.70 47.76
CA PRO A 13 22.30 -24.32 48.06
C PRO A 13 23.72 -24.25 48.63
N LEU A 14 24.43 -23.15 48.39
CA LEU A 14 25.44 -22.64 49.32
C LEU A 14 25.70 -21.15 49.02
N ALA A 15 25.35 -20.34 50.01
CA ALA A 15 26.00 -19.12 50.46
C ALA A 15 26.49 -18.09 49.42
N GLY A 16 25.78 -16.95 49.41
CA GLY A 16 26.42 -15.65 49.64
C GLY A 16 27.37 -15.14 48.57
N PHE A 17 26.82 -14.61 47.47
CA PHE A 17 27.49 -13.58 46.70
C PHE A 17 26.49 -12.48 46.36
N VAL A 18 26.57 -11.38 47.11
CA VAL A 18 26.01 -10.10 46.73
C VAL A 18 26.79 -9.64 45.50
N LEU A 19 26.23 -9.84 44.31
CA LEU A 19 26.71 -9.17 43.10
C LEU A 19 25.56 -8.34 42.50
N LEU A 20 25.75 -7.03 42.59
CA LEU A 20 25.00 -6.00 41.92
C LEU A 20 25.21 -6.16 40.40
N CYS A 21 24.30 -6.84 39.69
CA CYS A 21 24.27 -6.83 38.23
C CYS A 21 23.02 -6.08 37.78
N MET A 22 23.31 -4.91 37.22
CA MET A 22 22.45 -4.03 36.44
C MET A 22 21.40 -4.81 35.65
N GLY A 23 20.15 -4.33 35.72
CA GLY A 23 19.00 -4.95 35.09
C GLY A 23 19.25 -5.28 33.62
N THR A 24 19.18 -6.56 33.29
CA THR A 24 19.07 -7.01 31.91
C THR A 24 17.68 -6.64 31.42
N ALA A 25 17.55 -5.46 30.83
CA ALA A 25 16.48 -5.21 29.88
C ALA A 25 16.65 -6.25 28.77
N ALA A 26 15.78 -7.26 28.74
CA ALA A 26 15.74 -8.22 27.65
C ALA A 26 15.47 -7.42 26.37
N TYR A 27 16.51 -7.24 25.55
CA TYR A 27 16.38 -6.71 24.21
C TYR A 27 15.59 -7.74 23.41
N ILE A 28 14.27 -7.54 23.30
CA ILE A 28 13.44 -8.25 22.35
C ILE A 28 13.80 -7.64 20.99
N PRO A 29 14.51 -8.33 20.09
CA PRO A 29 14.61 -7.84 18.74
C PRO A 29 13.19 -7.79 18.18
N ALA A 30 12.75 -6.60 17.74
CA ALA A 30 11.54 -6.48 16.95
C ALA A 30 11.66 -7.47 15.79
N ALA A 31 10.84 -8.52 15.79
CA ALA A 31 10.82 -9.50 14.71
C ALA A 31 10.61 -8.74 13.40
N ARG A 32 11.58 -8.90 12.49
CA ARG A 32 11.76 -8.10 11.28
C ARG A 32 10.50 -8.20 10.41
N ALA A 33 9.93 -7.06 10.03
CA ALA A 33 8.84 -6.96 9.05
C ALA A 33 9.28 -7.36 7.61
N GLU A 34 10.42 -8.03 7.46
CA GLU A 34 11.14 -8.19 6.19
C GLU A 34 10.75 -9.46 5.40
N ASP A 35 10.05 -10.41 6.03
CA ASP A 35 9.67 -11.69 5.39
C ASP A 35 8.14 -11.90 5.27
N GLU A 36 7.39 -10.82 5.04
CA GLU A 36 5.95 -10.98 4.73
C GLU A 36 5.78 -11.77 3.42
N PRO A 37 4.97 -12.84 3.39
CA PRO A 37 4.70 -13.57 2.16
C PRO A 37 4.12 -12.62 1.10
N GLU A 38 4.66 -12.67 -0.12
CA GLU A 38 4.29 -11.76 -1.22
C GLU A 38 2.77 -11.69 -1.44
N LYS A 39 2.08 -12.83 -1.36
CA LYS A 39 0.62 -12.89 -1.48
C LYS A 39 -0.12 -12.08 -0.41
N VAL A 40 0.37 -12.08 0.82
CA VAL A 40 -0.22 -11.30 1.93
C VAL A 40 -0.02 -9.81 1.69
N ARG A 41 1.19 -9.43 1.23
CA ARG A 41 1.49 -8.05 0.86
C ARG A 41 0.62 -7.54 -0.29
N ILE A 42 0.47 -8.34 -1.35
CA ILE A 42 -0.42 -8.05 -2.49
C ILE A 42 -1.85 -7.83 -2.00
N ALA A 43 -2.38 -8.75 -1.21
CA ALA A 43 -3.74 -8.64 -0.68
C ALA A 43 -3.93 -7.39 0.20
N ARG A 44 -2.92 -7.00 0.98
CA ARG A 44 -2.96 -5.75 1.77
C ARG A 44 -2.99 -4.51 0.88
N ILE A 45 -2.18 -4.48 -0.18
CA ILE A 45 -2.13 -3.37 -1.14
C ILE A 45 -3.48 -3.25 -1.87
N GLU A 46 -4.04 -4.37 -2.34
CA GLU A 46 -5.38 -4.40 -2.95
C GLU A 46 -6.44 -3.87 -2.00
N ALA A 47 -6.44 -4.32 -0.73
CA ALA A 47 -7.37 -3.83 0.28
C ALA A 47 -7.22 -2.32 0.55
N SER A 48 -6.01 -1.78 0.53
CA SER A 48 -5.74 -0.33 0.66
C SER A 48 -6.35 0.46 -0.51
N LEU A 49 -6.19 -0.03 -1.74
CA LEU A 49 -6.78 0.62 -2.91
C LEU A 49 -8.29 0.46 -3.00
N ASP A 50 -8.84 -0.67 -2.57
CA ASP A 50 -10.29 -0.87 -2.45
C ASP A 50 -10.92 0.09 -1.44
N GLN A 51 -10.23 0.35 -0.32
CA GLN A 51 -10.65 1.39 0.61
C GLN A 51 -10.62 2.78 -0.05
N SER A 52 -9.63 3.04 -0.90
CA SER A 52 -9.55 4.30 -1.65
C SER A 52 -10.68 4.44 -2.67
N ALA A 53 -11.02 3.36 -3.38
CA ALA A 53 -12.17 3.32 -4.29
C ALA A 53 -13.51 3.47 -3.56
N LYS A 54 -13.65 2.91 -2.35
CA LYS A 54 -14.83 3.16 -1.49
C LYS A 54 -14.97 4.64 -1.14
N ARG A 55 -13.87 5.33 -0.82
CA ARG A 55 -13.92 6.79 -0.59
C ARG A 55 -14.38 7.56 -1.83
N VAL A 56 -14.01 7.09 -3.04
CA VAL A 56 -14.53 7.66 -4.31
C VAL A 56 -16.02 7.39 -4.44
N LEU A 57 -16.50 6.19 -4.11
CA LEU A 57 -17.93 5.89 -4.09
C LEU A 57 -18.68 6.82 -3.13
N ASP A 58 -18.17 7.01 -1.91
CA ASP A 58 -18.82 7.85 -0.90
C ASP A 58 -18.84 9.33 -1.31
N ALA A 59 -17.73 9.84 -1.85
CA ALA A 59 -17.62 11.24 -2.26
C ALA A 59 -18.38 11.53 -3.57
N CYS A 60 -18.22 10.67 -4.57
CA CYS A 60 -18.68 10.90 -5.95
C CYS A 60 -19.96 10.15 -6.31
N GLY A 61 -20.30 9.08 -5.59
CA GLY A 61 -21.30 8.09 -6.03
C GLY A 61 -20.81 7.21 -7.19
N ALA A 62 -19.50 7.19 -7.45
CA ALA A 62 -18.88 6.47 -8.56
C ALA A 62 -18.31 5.12 -8.07
N LYS A 63 -18.78 4.01 -8.63
CA LYS A 63 -18.25 2.67 -8.31
C LYS A 63 -17.07 2.37 -9.23
N VAL A 64 -15.86 2.66 -8.74
CA VAL A 64 -14.61 2.39 -9.49
C VAL A 64 -14.12 0.99 -9.15
N THR A 65 -13.90 0.17 -10.19
CA THR A 65 -13.21 -1.11 -10.05
C THR A 65 -11.72 -0.88 -10.21
N VAL A 66 -10.93 -1.23 -9.20
CA VAL A 66 -9.47 -1.10 -9.22
C VAL A 66 -8.84 -2.42 -9.66
N THR A 67 -7.80 -2.32 -10.48
CA THR A 67 -7.00 -3.47 -10.90
C THR A 67 -5.53 -3.07 -10.87
N ILE A 68 -4.70 -3.88 -10.21
CA ILE A 68 -3.26 -3.77 -10.32
C ILE A 68 -2.81 -4.86 -11.29
N ASP A 69 -2.07 -4.48 -12.34
CA ASP A 69 -1.41 -5.46 -13.19
C ASP A 69 -0.14 -5.97 -12.51
N TRP A 70 -0.30 -6.87 -11.54
CA TRP A 70 0.81 -7.44 -10.78
C TRP A 70 1.88 -8.10 -11.66
N LYS A 71 1.55 -8.53 -12.88
CA LYS A 71 2.52 -9.10 -13.83
C LYS A 71 3.51 -8.07 -14.34
N SER A 72 3.15 -6.78 -14.33
CA SER A 72 4.04 -5.70 -14.71
C SER A 72 5.04 -5.33 -13.61
N PHE A 73 4.75 -5.65 -12.35
CA PHE A 73 5.60 -5.31 -11.21
C PHE A 73 6.59 -6.45 -10.91
N PRO A 74 7.91 -6.20 -10.93
CA PRO A 74 8.89 -7.18 -10.43
C PRO A 74 8.66 -7.48 -8.95
N ALA A 75 8.82 -8.74 -8.54
CA ALA A 75 8.53 -9.17 -7.16
C ALA A 75 9.42 -8.46 -6.13
N GLU A 76 10.67 -8.17 -6.50
CA GLU A 76 11.60 -7.36 -5.72
C GLU A 76 11.10 -5.92 -5.51
N ASP A 77 10.45 -5.34 -6.53
CA ASP A 77 9.93 -3.98 -6.47
C ASP A 77 8.68 -3.92 -5.59
N VAL A 78 7.79 -4.93 -5.65
CA VAL A 78 6.62 -5.03 -4.76
C VAL A 78 7.04 -5.07 -3.28
N LYS A 79 8.18 -5.71 -2.97
CA LYS A 79 8.71 -5.76 -1.60
C LYS A 79 9.35 -4.44 -1.18
N LYS A 80 10.06 -3.80 -2.11
CA LYS A 80 10.88 -2.61 -1.85
C LYS A 80 10.07 -1.31 -1.83
N TYR A 81 9.09 -1.18 -2.73
CA TYR A 81 8.33 0.04 -2.93
C TYR A 81 6.92 -0.07 -2.35
N ALA A 82 6.40 1.06 -1.88
CA ALA A 82 5.02 1.20 -1.43
C ALA A 82 4.11 1.36 -2.66
N VAL A 83 3.83 0.26 -3.37
CA VAL A 83 3.05 0.25 -4.63
C VAL A 83 1.70 0.95 -4.45
N ASP A 84 1.05 0.76 -3.30
CA ASP A 84 -0.20 1.41 -2.95
C ASP A 84 -0.09 2.93 -2.98
N SER A 85 0.99 3.52 -2.46
CA SER A 85 1.22 4.97 -2.49
C SER A 85 1.34 5.54 -3.90
N PHE A 86 1.88 4.78 -4.86
CA PHE A 86 1.95 5.22 -6.26
C PHE A 86 0.60 5.06 -6.97
N CYS A 87 -0.16 4.02 -6.62
CA CYS A 87 -1.44 3.73 -7.26
C CYS A 87 -2.64 4.44 -6.59
N SER A 88 -2.51 5.03 -5.40
CA SER A 88 -3.65 5.67 -4.71
C SER A 88 -3.95 7.07 -5.24
N THR A 89 -2.95 7.78 -5.78
CA THR A 89 -3.07 9.21 -6.13
C THR A 89 -4.27 9.51 -7.04
N PRO A 90 -4.56 8.76 -8.13
CA PRO A 90 -5.75 9.01 -8.94
C PRO A 90 -7.06 8.96 -8.16
N LEU A 91 -7.22 7.96 -7.29
CA LEU A 91 -8.43 7.79 -6.48
C LEU A 91 -8.58 8.93 -5.47
N GLU A 92 -7.49 9.37 -4.86
CA GLU A 92 -7.50 10.51 -3.94
C GLU A 92 -7.88 11.82 -4.63
N VAL A 93 -7.38 12.05 -5.84
CA VAL A 93 -7.74 13.24 -6.64
C VAL A 93 -9.24 13.23 -6.95
N LEU A 94 -9.81 12.10 -7.35
CA LEU A 94 -11.26 11.98 -7.58
C LEU A 94 -12.06 12.35 -6.33
N VAL A 95 -11.64 11.86 -5.15
CA VAL A 95 -12.28 12.24 -3.87
C VAL A 95 -12.24 13.75 -3.65
N GLY A 96 -11.09 14.38 -3.88
CA GLY A 96 -10.93 15.83 -3.74
C GLY A 96 -11.82 16.62 -4.70
N LEU A 97 -11.83 16.23 -5.97
CA LEU A 97 -12.66 16.88 -7.01
C LEU A 97 -14.15 16.78 -6.70
N CYS A 98 -14.62 15.63 -6.20
CA CYS A 98 -16.03 15.45 -5.86
C CYS A 98 -16.47 16.23 -4.61
N ARG A 99 -15.54 16.66 -3.75
CA ARG A 99 -15.84 17.49 -2.59
C ARG A 99 -15.83 18.99 -2.92
N GLY A 100 -15.02 19.41 -3.89
CA GLY A 100 -14.78 20.82 -4.18
C GLY A 100 -15.34 21.36 -5.50
N SER A 101 -15.88 20.51 -6.39
CA SER A 101 -16.24 20.95 -7.75
C SER A 101 -17.52 20.31 -8.31
N ASN A 102 -18.06 20.91 -9.38
CA ASN A 102 -19.21 20.38 -10.13
C ASN A 102 -18.88 19.16 -11.01
N THR A 103 -17.70 18.54 -10.85
CA THR A 103 -17.26 17.39 -11.66
C THR A 103 -17.86 16.05 -11.21
N LYS A 104 -18.54 16.01 -10.06
CA LYS A 104 -19.14 14.80 -9.48
C LYS A 104 -20.01 14.01 -10.46
N ALA A 105 -20.87 14.69 -11.22
CA ALA A 105 -21.74 14.03 -12.19
C ALA A 105 -20.96 13.39 -13.34
N TYR A 106 -19.91 14.06 -13.81
CA TYR A 106 -19.01 13.52 -14.83
C TYR A 106 -18.23 12.32 -14.31
N ILE A 107 -17.60 12.43 -13.14
CA ILE A 107 -16.83 11.35 -12.52
C ILE A 107 -17.72 10.11 -12.33
N LYS A 108 -18.93 10.28 -11.78
CA LYS A 108 -19.89 9.19 -11.60
C LYS A 108 -20.28 8.47 -12.89
N LYS A 109 -20.38 9.20 -14.01
CA LYS A 109 -20.81 8.66 -15.30
C LYS A 109 -19.65 8.05 -16.10
N SER A 110 -18.47 8.68 -16.03
CA SER A 110 -17.36 8.40 -16.95
C SER A 110 -16.29 7.50 -16.34
N ILE A 111 -16.14 7.49 -15.01
CA ILE A 111 -15.06 6.77 -14.33
C ILE A 111 -15.62 5.54 -13.61
N SER A 112 -15.41 4.37 -14.21
CA SER A 112 -15.85 3.07 -13.65
C SER A 112 -14.72 2.07 -13.46
N LYS A 113 -13.54 2.34 -14.05
CA LYS A 113 -12.37 1.47 -14.03
C LYS A 113 -11.12 2.27 -13.71
N TYR A 114 -10.21 1.63 -13.00
CA TYR A 114 -8.88 2.13 -12.74
C TYR A 114 -7.88 0.97 -12.84
N THR A 115 -6.83 1.13 -13.63
CA THR A 115 -5.74 0.17 -13.75
C THR A 115 -4.41 0.82 -13.42
N CYS A 116 -3.66 0.20 -12.51
CA CYS A 116 -2.29 0.59 -12.17
C CYS A 116 -1.31 -0.49 -12.67
N HIS A 117 -0.29 -0.09 -13.42
CA HIS A 117 0.75 -0.99 -13.90
C HIS A 117 2.12 -0.32 -13.81
N PHE A 118 3.18 -1.10 -13.74
CA PHE A 118 4.55 -0.59 -13.78
C PHE A 118 5.03 -0.45 -15.22
N GLY A 119 5.63 0.70 -15.56
CA GLY A 119 6.22 0.96 -16.88
C GLY A 119 7.74 0.92 -16.91
N GLY A 120 8.39 1.05 -15.75
CA GLY A 120 9.83 1.24 -15.66
C GLY A 120 10.24 2.71 -15.73
N GLU A 121 11.56 2.91 -15.63
CA GLU A 121 12.20 4.22 -15.56
C GLU A 121 11.89 5.07 -16.81
N GLY A 122 11.47 6.32 -16.58
CA GLY A 122 11.12 7.29 -17.62
C GLY A 122 9.78 7.04 -18.31
N LYS A 123 8.99 6.05 -17.88
CA LYS A 123 7.74 5.66 -18.57
C LYS A 123 6.46 6.01 -17.82
N ARG A 124 6.52 6.83 -16.78
CA ARG A 124 5.30 7.28 -16.08
C ARG A 124 4.33 7.93 -17.07
N SER A 125 3.06 7.56 -16.98
CA SER A 125 2.01 8.07 -17.85
C SER A 125 0.65 7.94 -17.17
N LEU A 126 -0.28 8.82 -17.54
CA LEU A 126 -1.65 8.78 -17.07
C LEU A 126 -2.57 9.08 -18.25
N SER A 127 -3.58 8.24 -18.45
CA SER A 127 -4.63 8.50 -19.43
C SER A 127 -6.01 8.15 -18.87
N ILE A 128 -7.03 8.79 -19.42
CA ILE A 128 -8.43 8.55 -19.07
C ILE A 128 -9.22 8.40 -20.35
N ASP A 129 -9.89 7.27 -20.51
CA ASP A 129 -10.82 7.07 -21.63
C ASP A 129 -12.08 6.31 -21.19
N LYS A 130 -13.14 6.39 -21.99
CA LYS A 130 -14.45 5.80 -21.64
C LYS A 130 -14.44 4.27 -21.57
N LYS A 131 -13.55 3.60 -22.30
CA LYS A 131 -13.51 2.14 -22.43
C LYS A 131 -12.68 1.51 -21.31
N ASN A 132 -11.51 2.08 -21.04
CA ASN A 132 -10.51 1.55 -20.12
C ASN A 132 -10.51 2.29 -18.77
N GLY A 133 -11.20 3.42 -18.66
CA GLY A 133 -11.18 4.25 -17.46
C GLY A 133 -9.83 4.92 -17.27
N ILE A 134 -9.39 5.03 -16.03
CA ILE A 134 -8.08 5.61 -15.69
C ILE A 134 -7.01 4.53 -15.87
N GLN A 135 -5.95 4.86 -16.59
CA GLN A 135 -4.77 4.02 -16.76
C GLN A 135 -3.57 4.76 -16.20
N MET A 136 -2.94 4.21 -15.16
CA MET A 136 -1.75 4.75 -14.52
C MET A 136 -0.55 3.85 -14.79
N THR A 137 0.52 4.45 -15.33
CA THR A 137 1.83 3.82 -15.45
C THR A 137 2.76 4.36 -14.36
N VAL A 138 3.27 3.45 -13.54
CA VAL A 138 4.18 3.74 -12.42
C VAL A 138 5.63 3.71 -12.88
N ASP A 139 6.37 4.71 -12.39
CA ASP A 139 7.84 4.75 -12.41
C ASP A 139 8.31 5.05 -10.98
N PHE A 140 8.86 4.03 -10.31
CA PHE A 140 9.33 4.16 -8.92
C PHE A 140 10.53 5.07 -8.74
N LYS A 141 11.26 5.40 -9.83
CA LYS A 141 12.44 6.25 -9.78
C LYS A 141 12.12 7.71 -10.13
N ALA A 142 10.93 7.99 -10.62
CA ALA A 142 10.53 9.34 -10.95
C ALA A 142 10.44 10.21 -9.69
N THR A 143 11.08 11.37 -9.74
CA THR A 143 10.96 12.39 -8.69
C THR A 143 9.60 13.07 -8.76
N ASN A 144 9.13 13.55 -7.60
CA ASN A 144 7.87 14.28 -7.44
C ASN A 144 6.67 13.54 -8.08
N TYR A 145 6.63 12.20 -7.95
CA TYR A 145 5.64 11.36 -8.62
C TYR A 145 4.20 11.74 -8.24
N ASP A 146 3.92 11.95 -6.95
CA ASP A 146 2.58 12.31 -6.47
C ASP A 146 2.12 13.66 -7.05
N GLU A 147 2.97 14.69 -7.02
CA GLU A 147 2.66 16.00 -7.60
C GLU A 147 2.35 15.89 -9.10
N TRP A 148 3.19 15.16 -9.84
CA TRP A 148 2.97 14.90 -11.25
C TRP A 148 1.64 14.18 -11.51
N ALA A 149 1.35 13.12 -10.74
CA ALA A 149 0.14 12.32 -10.90
C ALA A 149 -1.13 13.14 -10.60
N ARG A 150 -1.09 13.99 -9.56
CA ARG A 150 -2.20 14.91 -9.23
C ARG A 150 -2.45 15.90 -10.36
N LYS A 151 -1.39 16.51 -10.90
CA LYS A 151 -1.49 17.44 -12.02
C LYS A 151 -2.04 16.76 -13.27
N ALA A 152 -1.48 15.60 -13.65
CA ALA A 152 -1.91 14.85 -14.82
C ALA A 152 -3.39 14.43 -14.74
N MET A 153 -3.87 14.03 -13.55
CA MET A 153 -5.29 13.73 -13.34
C MET A 153 -6.20 14.92 -13.65
N VAL A 154 -5.86 16.10 -13.15
CA VAL A 154 -6.67 17.32 -13.33
C VAL A 154 -6.64 17.80 -14.78
N GLU A 155 -5.49 17.69 -15.46
CA GLU A 155 -5.35 18.08 -16.86
C GLU A 155 -6.07 17.13 -17.84
N THR A 156 -6.31 15.88 -17.43
CA THR A 156 -6.92 14.85 -18.29
C THR A 156 -8.44 14.69 -18.08
N LEU A 157 -8.97 15.11 -16.93
CA LEU A 157 -10.39 14.98 -16.56
C LEU A 157 -11.29 16.02 -17.24
#